data_AF-A0A4Y8Q1F9-F1
#
_entry.id   AF-A0A4Y8Q1F9-F1
#
_cell.length_a   1.000
_cell.length_b   1.000
_cell.length_c   1.000
_cell.angle_alpha   90.00
_cell.angle_beta   90.00
_cell.angle_gamma   90.00
#
_symmetry.space_group_name_H-M   'P 1'
#
loop_
_entity.id
_entity.type
_entity.pdbx_description
1 polymer ?
#
loop_
_entity_poly.entity_id
_entity_poly.type
_entity_poly.pdbx_seq_one_letter_code
_entity_poly.pdbx_strand_id
1 'polypeptide(L)' 'MKWIVVGTAVAMAVVAYLDMQALRGPRMVKERWFFWSVWSLATVMAVLVALDVRLPNPLEGIDAVFQPIGHVVDHWLE' A
#
# COMPACT_ATOMS: atom_id res chain seq x y z
N MET A 1 -3.78 -15.71 -15.25
CA MET A 1 -3.60 -15.22 -13.86
C MET A 1 -2.20 -15.51 -13.29
N LYS A 2 -1.73 -16.77 -13.19
CA LYS A 2 -0.42 -17.09 -12.58
C LYS A 2 0.79 -16.34 -13.20
N TRP A 3 0.82 -16.21 -14.54
CA TRP A 3 1.91 -15.50 -15.24
C TRP A 3 1.96 -13.99 -14.95
N ILE A 4 0.82 -13.37 -14.65
CA ILE A 4 0.77 -11.93 -14.31
C ILE A 4 1.43 -11.72 -12.95
N VAL A 5 1.11 -12.57 -11.96
CA VAL A 5 1.74 -12.49 -10.63
C VAL A 5 3.24 -12.71 -10.72
N VAL A 6 3.69 -13.69 -11.51
CA VAL A 6 5.13 -13.93 -11.74
C VAL A 6 5.78 -12.73 -12.41
N GLY A 7 5.16 -12.16 -13.45
CA GLY A 7 5.67 -10.97 -14.13
C GLY A 7 5.78 -9.76 -13.20
N THR A 8 4.74 -9.49 -12.40
CA THR A 8 4.72 -8.40 -11.42
C THR A 8 5.79 -8.61 -10.34
N ALA A 9 5.94 -9.84 -9.83
CA ALA A 9 6.96 -10.16 -8.83
C ALA A 9 8.39 -9.97 -9.37
N VAL A 10 8.64 -10.40 -10.61
CA VAL A 10 9.94 -10.21 -11.28
C VAL A 10 10.23 -8.72 -11.50
N ALA A 11 9.27 -7.95 -12.01
CA ALA A 11 9.42 -6.51 -12.20
C ALA A 11 9.72 -5.79 -10.87
N MET A 12 8.98 -6.12 -9.81
CA MET A 12 9.22 -5.60 -8.47
C MET A 12 10.61 -5.96 -7.94
N ALA A 13 11.06 -7.20 -8.13
CA ALA A 13 12.39 -7.62 -7.69
C ALA A 13 13.51 -6.84 -8.41
N VAL A 14 13.34 -6.55 -9.71
CA VAL A 14 14.31 -5.76 -10.48
C VAL A 14 14.38 -4.32 -9.96
N VAL A 15 13.23 -3.66 -9.75
CA VAL A 15 13.22 -2.28 -9.24
C VAL A 15 13.78 -2.22 -7.83
N ALA A 16 13.38 -3.14 -6.95
CA ALA A 16 13.93 -3.25 -5.59
C ALA A 16 15.45 -3.40 -5.62
N TYR A 17 15.99 -4.23 -6.52
CA TYR A 17 17.43 -4.42 -6.64
C TYR A 17 18.17 -3.14 -7.06
N LEU A 18 17.61 -2.38 -8.01
CA LEU A 18 18.18 -1.10 -8.46
C LEU A 18 18.18 -0.06 -7.33
N ASP A 19 17.05 0.12 -6.66
CA ASP A 19 16.91 1.08 -5.56
C ASP A 19 17.76 0.71 -4.35
N MET A 20 17.87 -0.58 -4.06
CA MET A 20 18.68 -1.07 -2.96
C MET A 20 20.19 -0.84 -3.19
N GLN A 21 20.65 -0.70 -4.45
CA GLN A 21 22.02 -0.27 -4.74
C GLN A 21 22.28 1.16 -4.29
N ALA A 22 21.30 2.06 -4.44
CA ALA A 22 21.40 3.45 -3.99
C ALA A 22 21.45 3.58 -2.46
N LEU A 23 20.88 2.60 -1.73
CA LEU A 23 20.77 2.58 -0.27
C LEU A 23 21.86 1.73 0.43
N ARG A 24 22.97 1.40 -0.25
CA ARG A 24 24.05 0.53 0.30
C ARG A 24 24.96 1.18 1.34
N GLY A 25 24.87 2.49 1.56
CA GLY A 25 25.74 3.20 2.49
C GLY A 25 25.53 2.75 3.96
N PRO A 26 26.59 2.63 4.79
CA PRO A 26 26.48 2.21 6.18
C PRO A 26 25.71 3.19 7.08
N ARG A 27 25.55 4.44 6.65
CA ARG A 27 24.70 5.44 7.33
C ARG A 27 23.22 5.37 6.93
N MET A 28 22.88 4.65 5.85
CA MET A 28 21.55 4.63 5.23
C MET A 28 20.60 3.57 5.84
N VAL A 29 20.85 3.12 7.07
CA VAL A 29 20.11 1.98 7.67
C VAL A 29 18.65 2.35 7.90
N LYS A 30 18.37 3.61 8.28
CA LYS A 30 17.00 4.11 8.51
C LYS A 30 16.23 4.23 7.19
N GLU A 31 16.87 4.81 6.18
CA GLU A 31 16.30 4.97 4.84
C GLU A 31 16.01 3.61 4.21
N ARG A 32 16.90 2.63 4.40
CA ARG A 32 16.70 1.27 3.92
C ARG A 32 15.51 0.59 4.60
N TRP A 33 15.33 0.80 5.91
CA TRP A 33 14.17 0.30 6.64
C TRP A 33 12.87 0.94 6.16
N PHE A 34 12.87 2.26 5.96
CA PHE A 34 11.72 2.98 5.41
C PHE A 34 11.38 2.50 4.00
N PHE A 35 12.39 2.39 3.13
CA PHE A 35 12.25 1.85 1.78
C PHE A 35 11.56 0.48 1.80
N TRP A 36 12.06 -0.48 2.61
CA TRP A 36 11.45 -1.81 2.70
C TRP A 36 10.00 -1.80 3.18
N SER A 37 9.67 -0.92 4.13
CA SER A 37 8.29 -0.80 4.63
C SER A 37 7.33 -0.33 3.54
N VAL A 38 7.69 0.72 2.80
CA VAL A 38 6.88 1.25 1.70
C VAL A 38 6.86 0.28 0.51
N TRP A 39 8.01 -0.29 0.17
CA TRP A 39 8.17 -1.22 -0.95
C TRP A 39 7.34 -2.49 -0.78
N SER A 40 7.35 -3.07 0.43
CA SER A 40 6.56 -4.27 0.73
C SER A 40 5.07 -3.99 0.63
N LEU A 41 4.60 -2.84 1.14
CA LEU A 41 3.20 -2.43 1.00
C LEU A 41 2.80 -2.28 -0.47
N ALA A 42 3.62 -1.59 -1.27
CA ALA A 42 3.37 -1.40 -2.70
C ALA A 42 3.34 -2.74 -3.46
N THR A 43 4.24 -3.66 -3.12
CA THR A 43 4.29 -5.01 -3.72
C THR A 43 3.02 -5.80 -3.42
N VAL A 44 2.57 -5.82 -2.15
CA VAL A 44 1.34 -6.51 -1.76
C VAL A 44 0.13 -5.91 -2.48
N MET A 45 0.01 -4.58 -2.53
CA MET A 45 -1.06 -3.90 -3.25
C MET A 45 -1.07 -4.27 -4.73
N ALA A 46 0.09 -4.23 -5.40
CA ALA A 46 0.19 -4.57 -6.81
C ALA A 46 -0.21 -6.02 -7.10
N VAL A 47 0.13 -6.96 -6.22
CA VAL A 47 -0.28 -8.37 -6.34
C VAL A 47 -1.78 -8.53 -6.14
N LEU A 48 -2.37 -7.85 -5.15
CA LEU A 48 -3.81 -7.90 -4.92
C LEU A 48 -4.59 -7.34 -6.12
N VAL A 49 -4.14 -6.23 -6.69
CA VAL A 49 -4.70 -5.67 -7.92
C VAL A 49 -4.54 -6.64 -9.10
N ALA A 50 -3.37 -7.24 -9.27
CA ALA A 50 -3.12 -8.21 -10.35
C ALA A 50 -3.95 -9.51 -10.23
N LEU A 51 -4.37 -9.85 -9.02
CA LEU A 51 -5.26 -10.97 -8.72
C LEU A 51 -6.74 -10.60 -8.81
N ASP A 52 -7.07 -9.35 -9.18
CA ASP A 52 -8.43 -8.81 -9.19
C ASP A 52 -9.14 -8.94 -7.83
N VAL A 53 -8.36 -8.87 -6.74
CA VAL A 53 -8.90 -8.83 -5.39
C VAL A 53 -9.54 -7.47 -5.19
N ARG A 54 -10.85 -7.45 -4.96
CA ARG A 54 -11.58 -6.23 -4.60
C ARG A 54 -11.08 -5.73 -3.25
N LEU A 55 -10.22 -4.74 -3.30
CA LEU A 55 -9.86 -3.95 -2.13
C LEU A 55 -11.07 -3.10 -1.75
N PRO A 56 -11.52 -3.13 -0.49
CA PRO A 56 -12.60 -2.26 -0.05
C PRO A 56 -12.22 -0.80 -0.31
N ASN A 57 -13.19 0.01 -0.73
CA ASN A 57 -12.92 1.41 -1.02
C ASN A 57 -12.50 2.10 0.29
N PRO A 58 -11.31 2.74 0.37
CA PRO A 58 -10.89 3.40 1.60
C PRO A 58 -11.86 4.51 2.04
N LEU A 59 -12.61 5.11 1.11
CA LEU A 59 -13.66 6.07 1.43
C LEU A 59 -14.80 5.43 2.21
N GLU A 60 -15.17 4.18 1.91
CA GLU A 60 -16.18 3.46 2.70
C GLU A 60 -15.71 3.21 4.14
N GLY A 61 -14.41 2.97 4.32
CA GLY A 61 -13.82 2.84 5.65
C GLY A 61 -13.81 4.15 6.43
N ILE A 62 -13.52 5.27 5.75
CA ILE A 62 -13.62 6.62 6.32
C ILE A 62 -15.08 6.90 6.69
N ASP A 63 -16.01 6.68 5.77
CA ASP A 63 -17.44 6.88 6.00
C ASP A 63 -17.92 6.07 7.21
N ALA A 64 -17.55 4.79 7.33
CA ALA A 64 -17.93 3.97 8.49
C ALA A 64 -17.46 4.55 9.84
N VAL A 65 -16.34 5.28 9.86
CA VAL A 65 -15.80 5.92 11.08
C VAL A 65 -16.47 7.27 11.34
N PHE A 66 -16.74 8.06 10.30
CA PHE A 66 -17.23 9.44 10.43
C PHE A 66 -18.75 9.60 10.34
N GLN A 67 -19.47 8.63 9.76
CA GLN A 67 -20.92 8.61 9.70
C GLN A 67 -21.61 8.76 11.09
N PRO A 68 -21.16 8.10 12.18
CA PRO A 68 -21.76 8.33 13.49
C PRO A 68 -21.56 9.77 14.00
N ILE A 69 -20.48 10.44 13.63
CA ILE A 69 -20.26 11.85 13.99
C ILE A 69 -21.24 12.74 13.20
N GLY A 70 -21.45 12.45 11.92
CA GLY A 70 -22.45 13.12 11.08
C GLY A 70 -23.86 13.03 11.69
N HIS A 71 -24.28 11.83 12.08
CA HIS A 71 -25.59 11.63 12.73
C HIS A 71 -25.75 12.39 14.04
N VAL A 72 -24.69 12.52 14.83
CA VAL A 72 -24.71 13.34 16.05
C VAL A 72 -24.89 14.80 15.68
N VAL A 73 -24.09 15.32 14.74
CA VAL A 73 -24.17 16.73 14.32
C VAL A 73 -25.54 17.08 13.73
N ASP A 74 -26.09 16.22 12.88
CA ASP A 74 -27.43 16.39 12.30
C ASP A 74 -28.50 16.42 13.40
N HIS A 75 -28.41 15.52 14.40
CA HIS A 75 -29.34 15.50 15.53
C HIS A 75 -29.24 16.73 16.45
N TRP A 76 -28.10 17.40 16.50
CA TRP A 76 -27.90 18.63 17.30
C TRP A 76 -28.36 19.91 16.58
N LEU A 77 -28.53 19.87 15.26
CA LEU A 77 -28.93 21.01 14.42
C LEU A 77 -30.44 21.05 14.12
N GLU A 78 -31.16 19.96 14.35
CA GLU A 78 -32.64 19.89 14.39
C GLU A 78 -33.21 20.30 15.76
#